data_AF-A0A9X3UNM4-F1
#
_entry.id   AF-A0A9X3UNM4-F1
#
_cell.length_a   1.000
_cell.length_b   1.000
_cell.length_c   1.000
_cell.angle_alpha   90.00
_cell.angle_beta   90.00
_cell.angle_gamma   90.00
#
_symmetry.space_group_name_H-M   'P 1'
#
loop_
_entity.id
_entity.type
_entity.pdbx_description
1 polymer ?
#
loop_
_entity_poly.entity_id
_entity_poly.type
_entity_poly.pdbx_seq_one_letter_code
_entity_poly.pdbx_strand_id
1 'polypeptide(L)'
;MAADPRQERVRTLGRLALLQRQLQRLAETELADTNRQRAEVEEQIARLIEAMGGFSHVHRLFPHLYAKRLDKLKERGQALTGKARLQEQKARREKTRCERIGDHLDNVLEEASRQSDEDELLDLVEAASGRARPSDTRPQASRKLRGA
;
A
#
# COMPACT_ATOMS: atom_id res chain seq x y z
N MET A 1 8.44 6.87 -32.22
CA MET A 1 7.56 5.78 -31.74
C MET A 1 6.74 6.35 -30.59
N ALA A 2 5.48 6.69 -30.83
CA ALA A 2 4.59 7.11 -29.74
C ALA A 2 4.33 5.90 -28.84
N ALA A 3 4.46 6.06 -27.52
CA ALA A 3 4.07 5.00 -26.59
C ALA A 3 2.57 4.73 -26.76
N ASP A 4 2.16 3.46 -26.83
CA ASP A 4 0.75 3.11 -26.91
C ASP A 4 0.03 3.70 -25.68
N PRO A 5 -1.00 4.55 -25.86
CA PRO A 5 -1.72 5.18 -24.75
C PRO A 5 -2.27 4.17 -23.73
N ARG A 6 -2.50 2.92 -24.15
CA ARG A 6 -2.91 1.81 -23.28
C ARG A 6 -1.81 1.43 -22.29
N GLN A 7 -0.57 1.31 -22.76
CA GLN A 7 0.58 0.98 -21.92
C GLN A 7 0.89 2.12 -20.93
N GLU A 8 0.68 3.37 -21.33
CA GLU A 8 0.85 4.52 -20.43
C GLU A 8 -0.21 4.54 -19.31
N ARG A 9 -1.47 4.20 -19.63
CA ARG A 9 -2.54 4.05 -18.64
C ARG A 9 -2.23 2.94 -17.62
N VAL A 10 -1.80 1.77 -18.08
CA VAL A 10 -1.39 0.64 -17.21
C VAL A 10 -0.24 1.06 -16.29
N ARG A 11 0.81 1.70 -16.83
CA ARG A 11 1.95 2.16 -16.03
C ARG A 11 1.55 3.17 -14.96
N THR A 12 0.67 4.10 -15.29
CA THR A 12 0.19 5.14 -14.37
C THR A 12 -0.63 4.52 -13.24
N LEU A 13 -1.57 3.63 -13.56
CA LEU A 13 -2.37 2.91 -12.56
C LEU A 13 -1.52 1.99 -11.69
N GLY A 14 -0.53 1.30 -12.28
CA GLY A 14 0.41 0.46 -11.52
C GLY A 14 1.21 1.26 -10.48
N ARG A 15 1.68 2.46 -10.85
CA ARG A 15 2.35 3.37 -9.89
C ARG A 15 1.42 3.82 -8.78
N LEU A 16 0.17 4.17 -9.12
CA LEU A 16 -0.83 4.58 -8.14
C LEU A 16 -1.17 3.43 -7.17
N ALA A 17 -1.35 2.20 -7.67
CA ALA A 17 -1.59 1.02 -6.85
C ALA A 17 -0.41 0.76 -5.88
N LEU A 18 0.82 0.91 -6.37
CA LEU A 18 2.02 0.74 -5.54
C LEU A 18 2.09 1.79 -4.42
N LEU A 19 1.85 3.05 -4.74
CA LEU A 19 1.82 4.13 -3.76
C LEU A 19 0.70 3.91 -2.73
N GLN A 20 -0.49 3.50 -3.19
CA GLN A 20 -1.61 3.21 -2.30
C GLN A 20 -1.29 2.07 -1.32
N ARG A 21 -0.60 1.04 -1.79
CA ARG A 21 -0.14 -0.07 -0.93
C ARG A 21 0.91 0.37 0.09
N GLN A 22 1.78 1.31 -0.26
CA GLN A 22 2.72 1.92 0.68
C GLN A 22 1.98 2.72 1.76
N LEU A 23 0.99 3.54 1.38
CA LEU A 23 0.16 4.29 2.34
C LEU A 23 -0.61 3.37 3.29
N GLN A 24 -1.15 2.27 2.78
CA GLN A 24 -1.79 1.24 3.61
C GLN A 24 -0.81 0.68 4.64
N ARG A 25 0.39 0.25 4.22
CA ARG A 25 1.42 -0.28 5.13
C ARG A 25 1.84 0.74 6.19
N LEU A 26 1.97 2.01 5.82
CA LEU A 26 2.27 3.08 6.76
C LEU A 26 1.16 3.23 7.81
N ALA A 27 -0.10 3.25 7.39
CA ALA A 27 -1.23 3.31 8.32
C ALA A 27 -1.30 2.08 9.26
N GLU A 28 -1.01 0.88 8.75
CA GLU A 28 -0.94 -0.35 9.55
C GLU A 28 0.23 -0.30 10.56
N THR A 29 1.39 0.20 10.14
CA THR A 29 2.58 0.34 11.01
C THR A 29 2.32 1.37 12.12
N GLU A 30 1.75 2.53 11.77
CA GLU A 30 1.33 3.56 12.72
C GLU A 30 0.37 3.03 13.79
N LEU A 31 -0.57 2.17 13.40
CA LEU A 31 -1.50 1.50 14.32
C LEU A 31 -0.80 0.48 15.21
N ALA A 32 0.10 -0.33 14.63
CA ALA A 32 0.88 -1.32 15.37
C ALA A 32 1.75 -0.65 16.44
N ASP A 33 2.41 0.46 16.11
CA ASP A 33 3.24 1.21 17.06
C ASP A 33 2.42 1.83 18.19
N THR A 34 1.25 2.41 17.90
CA THR A 34 0.35 2.89 18.95
C THR A 34 -0.13 1.74 19.84
N ASN A 35 -0.43 0.57 19.29
CA ASN A 35 -0.83 -0.60 20.07
C ASN A 35 0.30 -1.13 20.96
N ARG A 36 1.56 -1.11 20.49
CA ARG A 36 2.73 -1.41 21.32
C ARG A 36 2.84 -0.45 22.50
N GLN A 37 2.74 0.86 22.24
CA GLN A 37 2.75 1.88 23.30
C GLN A 37 1.62 1.69 24.32
N ARG A 38 0.44 1.22 23.88
CA ARG A 38 -0.67 0.90 24.79
C ARG A 38 -0.32 -0.28 25.69
N ALA A 39 0.22 -1.36 25.14
CA ALA A 39 0.64 -2.52 25.91
C ALA A 39 1.72 -2.16 26.95
N GLU A 40 2.70 -1.32 26.56
CA GLU A 40 3.72 -0.80 27.50
C GLU A 40 3.11 0.01 28.65
N VAL A 41 2.10 0.84 28.38
CA VAL A 41 1.42 1.62 29.42
C VAL A 41 0.61 0.72 30.35
N GLU A 42 -0.07 -0.29 29.81
CA GLU A 42 -0.81 -1.29 30.60
C GLU A 42 0.14 -2.09 31.49
N GLU A 43 1.30 -2.49 30.98
CA GLU A 43 2.33 -3.17 31.75
C GLU A 43 2.90 -2.27 32.87
N GLN A 44 3.15 -0.99 32.58
CA GLN A 44 3.59 -0.03 33.59
C GLN A 44 2.56 0.16 34.69
N ILE A 45 1.28 0.17 34.36
CA ILE A 45 0.18 0.23 35.33
C ILE A 45 0.20 -1.03 36.20
N ALA A 46 0.29 -2.22 35.60
CA ALA A 46 0.32 -3.49 36.33
C ALA A 46 1.49 -3.54 37.32
N ARG A 47 2.71 -3.19 36.88
CA ARG A 47 3.90 -3.13 37.73
C ARG A 47 3.76 -2.11 38.87
N LEU A 48 3.10 -0.98 38.61
CA LEU A 48 2.85 0.04 39.64
C LEU A 48 1.86 -0.44 40.71
N ILE A 49 0.80 -1.15 40.28
CA ILE A 49 -0.17 -1.76 41.20
C ILE A 49 0.49 -2.83 42.06
N GLU A 50 1.33 -3.68 41.45
CA GLU A 50 2.09 -4.70 42.18
C GLU A 50 3.03 -4.06 43.23
N ALA A 51 3.76 -3.00 42.84
CA ALA A 51 4.64 -2.28 43.77
C ALA A 51 3.88 -1.62 44.93
N MET A 52 2.64 -1.13 44.70
CA MET A 52 1.76 -0.61 45.76
C MET A 52 1.22 -1.72 46.68
N GLY A 53 0.95 -2.90 46.14
CA GLY A 53 0.48 -4.07 46.90
C GLY A 53 1.60 -4.79 47.67
N GLY A 54 2.86 -4.51 47.34
CA GLY A 54 4.03 -5.12 47.97
C GLY A 54 4.26 -4.68 49.43
N PHE A 55 4.81 -5.59 50.24
CA PHE A 55 5.03 -5.36 51.67
C PHE A 55 6.21 -4.43 52.02
N SER A 56 6.98 -3.94 51.05
CA SER A 56 8.12 -3.05 51.30
C SER A 56 7.68 -1.77 52.02
N HIS A 57 8.34 -1.46 53.14
CA HIS A 57 8.05 -0.29 53.97
C HIS A 57 8.18 1.02 53.18
N VAL A 58 9.09 1.06 52.19
CA VAL A 58 9.35 2.24 51.36
C VAL A 58 8.13 2.62 50.49
N HIS A 59 7.42 1.64 49.92
CA HIS A 59 6.29 1.91 49.02
C HIS A 59 5.06 2.45 49.77
N ARG A 60 4.87 2.04 51.03
CA ARG A 60 3.77 2.51 51.89
C ARG A 60 3.91 3.98 52.32
N LEU A 61 5.12 4.54 52.26
CA LEU A 61 5.39 5.93 52.65
C LEU A 61 4.99 6.94 51.57
N PHE A 62 4.76 6.50 50.32
CA PHE A 62 4.52 7.39 49.19
C PHE A 62 3.22 7.13 48.38
N PRO A 63 2.07 6.84 49.01
CA PRO A 63 0.83 6.46 48.31
C PRO A 63 0.36 7.55 47.35
N HIS A 64 0.51 8.83 47.71
CA HIS A 64 0.13 9.96 46.87
C HIS A 64 0.95 10.06 45.57
N LEU A 65 2.24 9.70 45.62
CA LEU A 65 3.09 9.72 44.42
C LEU A 65 2.71 8.60 43.45
N TYR A 66 2.37 7.42 43.97
CA TYR A 66 1.88 6.32 43.16
C TYR A 66 0.52 6.63 42.52
N ALA A 67 -0.43 7.17 43.29
CA ALA A 67 -1.73 7.61 42.77
C ALA A 67 -1.58 8.62 41.62
N LYS A 68 -0.77 9.67 41.82
CA LYS A 68 -0.51 10.68 40.80
C LYS A 68 0.14 10.10 39.54
N ARG A 69 1.03 9.11 39.68
CA ARG A 69 1.66 8.42 38.54
C ARG A 69 0.67 7.51 37.82
N LEU A 70 -0.18 6.81 38.56
CA LEU A 70 -1.24 5.96 38.01
C LEU A 70 -2.22 6.79 37.20
N ASP A 71 -2.66 7.94 37.70
CA ASP A 71 -3.59 8.83 37.01
C ASP A 71 -3.01 9.30 35.67
N LYS A 72 -1.75 9.75 35.67
CA LYS A 72 -1.03 10.12 34.44
C LYS A 72 -0.93 8.98 33.43
N LEU A 73 -0.66 7.75 33.90
CA LEU A 73 -0.61 6.57 33.02
C LEU A 73 -1.98 6.22 32.44
N LYS A 74 -3.05 6.35 33.24
CA LYS A 74 -4.43 6.15 32.80
C LYS A 74 -4.83 7.19 31.75
N GLU A 75 -4.55 8.47 31.98
CA GLU A 75 -4.79 9.55 31.01
C GLU A 75 -4.05 9.27 29.70
N ARG A 76 -2.77 8.89 29.77
CA ARG A 76 -1.98 8.49 28.60
C ARG A 76 -2.59 7.30 27.88
N GLY A 77 -3.04 6.27 28.61
CA GLY A 77 -3.71 5.10 28.05
C GLY A 77 -5.01 5.44 27.32
N GLN A 78 -5.81 6.35 27.88
CA GLN A 78 -7.04 6.86 27.24
C GLN A 78 -6.72 7.62 25.95
N ALA A 79 -5.73 8.51 25.97
CA ALA A 79 -5.29 9.25 24.79
C ALA A 79 -4.79 8.31 23.68
N LEU A 80 -3.97 7.32 24.02
CA LEU A 80 -3.50 6.31 23.07
C LEU A 80 -4.63 5.45 22.51
N THR A 81 -5.66 5.15 23.32
CA THR A 81 -6.84 4.42 22.86
C THR A 81 -7.64 5.24 21.84
N GLY A 82 -7.82 6.54 22.08
CA GLY A 82 -8.43 7.45 21.13
C GLY A 82 -7.65 7.51 19.81
N LYS A 83 -6.31 7.64 19.89
CA LYS A 83 -5.42 7.63 18.72
C LYS A 83 -5.52 6.32 17.93
N ALA A 84 -5.51 5.17 18.61
CA ALA A 84 -5.61 3.85 17.98
C ALA A 84 -6.93 3.71 17.20
N ARG A 85 -8.07 4.18 17.75
CA ARG A 85 -9.36 4.13 17.05
C ARG A 85 -9.34 4.94 15.74
N LEU A 86 -8.75 6.12 15.76
CA LEU A 86 -8.63 6.97 14.56
C LEU A 86 -7.71 6.32 13.52
N GLN A 87 -6.59 5.75 13.95
CA GLN A 87 -5.65 5.04 13.08
C GLN A 87 -6.26 3.76 12.51
N GLU A 88 -7.07 3.03 13.27
CA GLU A 88 -7.79 1.86 12.79
C GLU A 88 -8.79 2.22 11.69
N GLN A 89 -9.55 3.30 11.87
CA GLN A 89 -10.42 3.82 10.82
C GLN A 89 -9.63 4.22 9.56
N LYS A 90 -8.49 4.88 9.73
CA LYS A 90 -7.59 5.24 8.62
C LYS A 90 -7.09 3.99 7.90
N ALA A 91 -6.57 2.99 8.62
CA ALA A 91 -6.08 1.74 8.04
C ALA A 91 -7.19 0.99 7.27
N ARG A 92 -8.42 0.94 7.80
CA ARG A 92 -9.57 0.35 7.10
C ARG A 92 -9.89 1.10 5.80
N ARG A 93 -9.87 2.44 5.81
CA ARG A 93 -10.09 3.27 4.62
C ARG A 93 -8.99 3.05 3.57
N GLU A 94 -7.72 3.04 3.97
CA GLU A 94 -6.62 2.82 3.03
C GLU A 94 -6.63 1.40 2.46
N LYS A 95 -7.01 0.39 3.25
CA LYS A 95 -7.19 -1.00 2.78
C LYS A 95 -8.26 -1.08 1.70
N THR A 96 -9.47 -0.58 1.98
CA THR A 96 -10.56 -0.58 0.99
C THR A 96 -10.21 0.22 -0.26
N ARG A 97 -9.43 1.30 -0.13
CA ARG A 97 -8.94 2.06 -1.28
C ARG A 97 -7.90 1.28 -2.08
N CYS A 98 -7.00 0.55 -1.42
CA CYS A 98 -6.03 -0.32 -2.08
C CYS A 98 -6.72 -1.45 -2.85
N GLU A 99 -7.73 -2.09 -2.27
CA GLU A 99 -8.55 -3.11 -2.93
C GLU A 99 -9.19 -2.55 -4.20
N ARG A 100 -9.88 -1.41 -4.10
CA ARG A 100 -10.52 -0.76 -5.27
C ARG A 100 -9.55 -0.42 -6.40
N ILE A 101 -8.35 0.06 -6.08
CA ILE A 101 -7.33 0.40 -7.09
C ILE A 101 -6.73 -0.89 -7.68
N GLY A 102 -6.55 -1.93 -6.87
CA GLY A 102 -6.15 -3.25 -7.33
C GLY A 102 -7.16 -3.83 -8.32
N ASP A 103 -8.43 -3.88 -7.96
CA ASP A 103 -9.51 -4.37 -8.82
C ASP A 103 -9.56 -3.59 -10.14
N HIS A 104 -9.40 -2.26 -10.09
CA HIS A 104 -9.38 -1.46 -11.31
C HIS A 104 -8.15 -1.76 -12.18
N LEU A 105 -6.97 -1.94 -11.58
CA LEU A 105 -5.76 -2.29 -12.30
C LEU A 105 -5.91 -3.66 -12.99
N ASP A 106 -6.44 -4.65 -12.28
CA ASP A 106 -6.64 -6.00 -12.80
C ASP A 106 -7.61 -5.98 -14.01
N ASN A 107 -8.72 -5.25 -13.90
CA ASN A 107 -9.65 -5.07 -15.01
C ASN A 107 -8.98 -4.42 -16.24
N VAL A 108 -8.15 -3.39 -16.03
CA VAL A 108 -7.45 -2.70 -17.15
C VAL A 108 -6.38 -3.61 -17.76
N LEU A 109 -5.72 -4.45 -16.96
CA LEU A 109 -4.78 -5.45 -17.46
C LEU A 109 -5.47 -6.53 -18.28
N GLU A 110 -6.64 -7.01 -17.83
CA GLU A 110 -7.45 -7.97 -18.60
C GLU A 110 -7.94 -7.37 -19.92
N GLU A 111 -8.45 -6.14 -19.91
CA GLU A 111 -8.87 -5.44 -21.13
C GLU A 111 -7.70 -5.28 -22.10
N ALA A 112 -6.53 -4.88 -21.60
CA ALA A 112 -5.33 -4.71 -22.43
C ALA A 112 -4.85 -6.05 -23.01
N SER A 113 -4.93 -7.14 -22.24
CA SER A 113 -4.58 -8.49 -22.74
C SER A 113 -5.55 -8.94 -23.83
N ARG A 114 -6.87 -8.82 -23.60
CA ARG A 114 -7.88 -9.22 -24.59
C ARG A 114 -7.72 -8.45 -25.90
N GLN A 115 -7.47 -7.15 -25.81
CA GLN A 115 -7.24 -6.32 -27.00
C GLN A 115 -5.93 -6.67 -27.71
N SER A 116 -4.87 -7.03 -26.98
CA SER A 116 -3.63 -7.53 -27.58
C SER A 116 -3.86 -8.83 -28.33
N ASP A 117 -4.63 -9.75 -27.74
CA ASP A 117 -4.99 -11.03 -28.38
C ASP A 117 -5.83 -10.78 -29.65
N GLU A 118 -6.77 -9.83 -29.61
CA GLU A 118 -7.56 -9.41 -30.79
C GLU A 118 -6.68 -8.78 -31.88
N ASP A 119 -5.75 -7.88 -31.52
CA ASP A 119 -4.79 -7.26 -32.45
C ASP A 119 -3.91 -8.33 -33.13
N GLU A 120 -3.44 -9.34 -32.37
CA GLU A 120 -2.66 -10.48 -32.90
C GLU A 120 -3.49 -11.37 -33.84
N LEU A 121 -4.75 -11.64 -33.49
CA LEU A 121 -5.66 -12.41 -34.35
C LEU A 121 -5.94 -11.68 -35.67
N LEU A 122 -6.15 -10.36 -35.62
CA LEU A 122 -6.32 -9.54 -36.82
C LEU A 122 -5.08 -9.57 -37.70
N ASP A 123 -3.90 -9.47 -37.12
CA ASP A 123 -2.63 -9.58 -37.85
C ASP A 123 -2.49 -10.95 -38.55
N LEU A 124 -2.88 -12.04 -37.88
CA LEU A 124 -2.90 -13.39 -38.48
C LEU A 124 -3.91 -13.51 -39.64
N VAL A 125 -5.11 -12.95 -39.49
CA VAL A 125 -6.14 -12.96 -40.54
C VAL A 125 -5.71 -12.14 -41.75
N GLU A 126 -5.09 -10.98 -41.53
CA GLU A 126 -4.55 -10.14 -42.59
C GLU A 126 -3.39 -10.83 -43.33
N ALA A 127 -2.47 -11.45 -42.59
CA ALA A 127 -1.37 -12.24 -43.15
C ALA A 127 -1.90 -13.41 -44.00
N ALA A 128 -2.92 -14.13 -43.52
CA ALA A 128 -3.56 -15.23 -44.24
C ALA A 128 -4.33 -14.76 -45.48
N SER A 129 -4.93 -13.57 -45.42
CA SER A 129 -5.70 -12.98 -46.54
C SER A 129 -4.81 -12.33 -47.61
N GLY A 130 -3.49 -12.31 -47.44
CA GLY A 130 -2.55 -11.72 -48.40
C GLY A 130 -2.66 -10.20 -48.56
N ARG A 131 -3.42 -9.53 -47.68
CA ARG A 131 -3.66 -8.08 -47.74
C ARG A 131 -2.61 -7.38 -46.88
N ALA A 132 -1.46 -7.09 -47.48
CA ALA A 132 -0.39 -6.37 -46.80
C ALA A 132 -0.90 -5.02 -46.26
N ARG A 133 -0.68 -4.75 -44.95
CA ARG A 133 -0.91 -3.41 -44.38
C ARG A 133 -0.05 -2.39 -45.14
N PRO A 134 -0.62 -1.26 -45.61
CA PRO A 134 0.16 -0.20 -46.25
C PRO A 134 1.14 0.53 -45.31
N SER A 135 1.22 0.15 -44.03
CA SER A 135 2.10 0.78 -43.04
C SER A 135 3.52 0.20 -42.99
N ASP A 136 3.83 -0.90 -43.68
CA ASP A 136 5.15 -1.53 -43.62
C ASP A 136 6.00 -1.21 -44.86
N THR A 137 6.12 0.08 -45.20
CA THR A 137 7.23 0.55 -46.06
C THR A 137 8.48 0.76 -45.21
N ARG A 138 9.08 -0.35 -44.75
CA ARG A 138 10.50 -0.32 -44.33
C ARG A 138 11.32 0.04 -45.57
N PRO A 139 12.14 1.11 -45.55
CA PRO A 139 13.00 1.42 -46.68
C PRO A 139 13.99 0.27 -46.86
N GLN A 140 13.87 -0.46 -47.97
CA GLN A 140 14.84 -1.46 -48.37
C GLN A 140 16.20 -0.77 -48.45
N ALA A 141 17.12 -1.21 -47.60
CA ALA A 141 18.48 -0.74 -47.56
C ALA A 141 19.09 -0.86 -48.96
N SER A 142 19.51 0.29 -49.49
CA SER A 142 20.21 0.44 -50.76
C SER A 142 21.45 -0.44 -50.81
N ARG A 143 21.33 -1.64 -51.40
CA ARG A 143 22.47 -2.45 -51.82
C ARG A 143 23.09 -1.82 -53.07
N LYS A 144 23.86 -0.74 -52.88
CA LYS A 144 24.72 -0.19 -53.94
C LYS A 144 25.87 -1.17 -54.19
N LEU A 145 25.64 -2.07 -55.14
CA LEU A 145 26.68 -2.69 -55.95
C LEU A 145 27.16 -1.66 -56.98
N ARG A 146 28.40 -1.18 -56.86
CA ARG A 146 29.31 -0.83 -57.98
C ARG A 146 30.63 -0.28 -57.41
N GLY A 147 31.64 -1.14 -57.39
CA GLY A 147 33.04 -0.75 -57.47
C GLY A 147 33.64 -1.59 -58.58
N ALA A 148 34.02 -0.91 -59.67
CA ALA A 148 34.85 -1.43 -60.74
C ALA A 148 36.33 -1.24 -60.35
#